data_AF-A0A4W5LIC7-F1
#
_entry.id   AF-A0A4W5LIC7-F1
#
_cell.length_a   1.000
_cell.length_b   1.000
_cell.length_c   1.000
_cell.angle_alpha   90.00
_cell.angle_beta   90.00
_cell.angle_gamma   90.00
#
_symmetry.space_group_name_H-M   'P 1'
#
loop_
_entity.id
_entity.type
_entity.pdbx_description
1 polymer ?
#
loop_
_entity_poly.entity_id
_entity_poly.type
_entity_poly.pdbx_seq_one_letter_code
_entity_poly.pdbx_strand_id
1 'polypeptide(L)' 'MKGDTVCDTFSVRDLVLTYGPDKQTRLVRHFHFHGWPEIGIPAEGKGMIDIIASVQRQQQQSGNHPIIVHCR' A
#
# COMPACT_ATOMS: atom_id res chain seq x y z
N MET A 1 5.93 -27.06 0.75
CA MET A 1 5.55 -26.34 1.99
C MET A 1 5.65 -24.84 1.69
N LYS A 2 4.54 -24.20 1.29
CA LYS A 2 4.50 -22.74 1.13
C LYS A 2 4.05 -22.19 2.48
N GLY A 3 4.99 -21.64 3.25
CA GLY A 3 4.66 -20.95 4.48
C GLY A 3 3.78 -19.75 4.14
N ASP A 4 2.65 -19.65 4.83
CA ASP A 4 1.73 -18.53 4.71
C ASP A 4 2.47 -17.24 5.07
N THR A 5 2.71 -16.36 4.10
CA THR A 5 3.14 -14.99 4.41
C THR A 5 1.91 -14.20 4.83
N VAL A 6 1.48 -14.40 6.07
CA VAL A 6 0.63 -13.43 6.76
C VAL A 6 1.47 -12.17 6.93
N CYS A 7 1.07 -11.06 6.31
CA CYS A 7 1.73 -9.78 6.51
C CYS A 7 0.80 -8.89 7.35
N ASP A 8 0.88 -9.05 8.67
CA ASP A 8 0.10 -8.27 9.66
C ASP A 8 0.53 -6.79 9.73
N THR A 9 1.56 -6.37 8.99
CA THR A 9 2.20 -5.07 9.14
C THR A 9 1.56 -3.95 8.32
N PHE A 10 0.66 -4.25 7.39
CA PHE A 10 -0.09 -3.24 6.64
C PHE A 10 -1.47 -3.72 6.22
N SER A 11 -2.39 -2.79 6.03
CA SER A 11 -3.71 -3.04 5.45
C SER A 11 -3.79 -2.54 4.01
N VAL A 12 -4.57 -3.22 3.18
CA VAL A 12 -4.86 -2.83 1.80
C VAL A 12 -6.34 -2.50 1.68
N ARG A 13 -6.67 -1.34 1.11
CA ARG A 13 -8.05 -0.94 0.82
C ARG A 13 -8.18 -0.55 -0.64
N ASP A 14 -9.21 -1.08 -1.29
CA ASP A 14 -9.58 -0.66 -2.64
C ASP A 14 -10.63 0.45 -2.55
N LEU A 15 -10.31 1.61 -3.11
CA LEU A 15 -11.12 2.81 -3.09
C LEU A 15 -11.57 3.13 -4.52
N VAL A 16 -12.86 3.37 -4.70
CA VAL A 16 -13.41 3.82 -5.98
C VAL A 16 -13.60 5.33 -5.89
N LEU A 17 -12.79 6.06 -6.65
CA LEU A 17 -12.84 7.52 -6.73
C LEU A 17 -13.56 7.93 -8.00
N THR A 18 -14.68 8.64 -7.85
CA THR A 18 -15.45 9.18 -8.97
C THR A 18 -15.32 10.69 -9.00
N TYR A 19 -14.82 11.21 -10.12
CA TYR A 19 -14.81 12.64 -10.41
C TYR A 19 -16.20 13.06 -10.91
N GLY A 20 -16.93 13.82 -10.11
CA GLY A 20 -18.34 14.18 -10.32
C GLY A 20 -18.67 14.83 -11.67
N PRO A 21 -17.88 15.80 -12.18
CA PRO A 21 -18.20 16.51 -13.42
C PRO A 21 -18.27 15.60 -14.66
N ASP A 22 -17.36 14.64 -14.77
CA ASP A 22 -17.24 13.78 -15.96
C ASP A 22 -17.62 12.31 -15.69
N LYS A 23 -18.09 12.01 -14.47
CA LYS A 23 -18.34 10.65 -13.95
C LYS A 23 -17.16 9.68 -14.14
N GLN A 24 -15.95 10.21 -14.35
CA GLN A 24 -14.76 9.39 -14.51
C GLN A 24 -14.45 8.69 -13.19
N THR A 25 -14.31 7.38 -13.26
CA THR A 25 -14.07 6.55 -12.08
C THR A 25 -12.69 5.91 -12.16
N ARG A 26 -11.97 5.90 -11.04
CA ARG A 26 -10.66 5.26 -10.91
C ARG A 26 -10.65 4.37 -9.67
N LEU A 27 -10.06 3.19 -9.81
CA LEU A 27 -9.73 2.32 -8.69
C LEU A 27 -8.38 2.75 -8.12
N VAL A 28 -8.34 3.08 -6.84
CA VAL A 28 -7.12 3.41 -6.10
C VAL A 28 -6.92 2.39 -4.99
N ARG A 29 -5.75 1.76 -4.98
CA ARG A 29 -5.35 0.84 -3.93
C ARG A 29 -4.53 1.59 -2.89
N HIS A 30 -5.06 1.68 -1.67
CA HIS A 30 -4.44 2.35 -0.54
C HIS A 30 -3.73 1.33 0.36
N PHE A 31 -2.42 1.48 0.52
CA PHE A 31 -1.59 0.68 1.41
C PHE A 31 -1.30 1.48 2.68
N HIS A 32 -1.69 0.96 3.84
CA HIS A 32 -1.53 1.63 5.12
C HIS A 32 -0.66 0.78 6.04
N PHE A 33 0.59 1.23 6.25
CA PHE A 33 1.58 0.56 7.09
C PHE A 33 1.36 0.86 8.57
N HIS A 34 1.23 -0.20 9.37
CA HIS A 34 1.01 -0.15 10.82
C HIS A 34 2.26 -0.51 11.62
N GLY A 35 3.33 -0.95 10.96
CA GLY A 35 4.54 -1.42 11.63
C GLY A 35 5.45 -0.32 12.16
N TRP A 36 5.12 0.96 11.93
CA TRP A 36 5.92 2.09 12.41
C TRP A 36 5.44 2.54 13.80
N PRO A 37 6.27 2.43 14.86
CA PRO A 37 5.87 2.80 16.22
C PRO A 37 5.81 4.32 16.40
N GLU A 38 5.06 4.80 17.39
CA GLU A 38 4.99 6.23 17.70
C GLU A 38 6.35 6.82 18.11
N ILE A 39 7.20 6.00 18.76
CA ILE A 39 8.53 6.39 19.21
C ILE A 39 9.54 5.40 18.64
N GLY A 40 10.55 5.94 17.94
CA GLY A 40 11.64 5.15 17.37
C GLY A 40 11.33 4.61 15.97
N ILE A 41 11.84 3.41 15.68
CA ILE A 41 11.75 2.74 14.39
C ILE A 41 11.31 1.28 14.57
N PRO A 42 10.77 0.62 13.52
CA PRO A 42 10.49 -0.81 13.57
C PRO A 42 11.74 -1.63 13.94
N ALA A 43 11.57 -2.65 14.79
CA ALA A 43 12.68 -3.52 15.20
C ALA A 43 13.28 -4.32 14.03
N GLU A 44 12.48 -4.62 13.01
CA GLU A 44 12.88 -5.37 11.82
C GLU A 44 12.36 -4.69 10.54
N GLY A 45 13.14 -4.80 9.46
CA GLY A 45 12.79 -4.23 8.15
C GLY A 45 11.79 -5.06 7.34
N LYS A 46 11.40 -6.25 7.80
CA LYS A 46 10.58 -7.19 7.02
C LYS A 46 9.26 -6.57 6.54
N GLY A 47 8.53 -5.90 7.44
CA GLY A 47 7.25 -5.27 7.08
C GLY A 47 7.41 -4.17 6.02
N MET A 48 8.49 -3.40 6.09
CA MET A 48 8.81 -2.37 5.11
C MET A 48 9.13 -2.97 3.73
N ILE A 49 9.87 -4.08 3.69
CA ILE A 49 10.17 -4.79 2.44
C ILE A 49 8.89 -5.37 1.83
N ASP A 50 8.02 -5.95 2.65
CA ASP A 50 6.77 -6.58 2.19
C ASP A 50 5.79 -5.56 1.58
N ILE A 51 5.65 -4.37 2.20
CA ILE A 51 4.81 -3.30 1.64
C ILE A 51 5.41 -2.72 0.36
N ILE A 52 6.73 -2.49 0.28
CA ILE A 52 7.40 -2.00 -0.93
C ILE A 52 7.18 -2.98 -2.08
N ALA A 53 7.38 -4.28 -1.85
CA ALA A 53 7.15 -5.30 -2.86
C ALA A 53 5.69 -5.33 -3.34
N SER A 54 4.73 -5.10 -2.42
CA SER A 54 3.30 -5.06 -2.74
C SER A 54 2.91 -3.82 -3.54
N VAL A 55 3.47 -2.66 -3.19
CA VAL A 55 3.28 -1.40 -3.92
C VAL A 55 3.89 -1.48 -5.32
N GLN A 56 5.10 -2.04 -5.46
CA GLN A 56 5.75 -2.23 -6.77
C GLN A 56 4.92 -3.14 -7.69
N ARG A 57 4.38 -4.25 -7.17
CA ARG A 57 3.47 -5.12 -7.95
C ARG A 57 2.22 -4.36 -8.40
N GLN A 58 1.61 -3.57 -7.51
CA GLN A 58 0.45 -2.75 -7.87
C GLN A 58 0.79 -1.68 -8.92
N GLN A 59 1.96 -1.05 -8.81
CA GLN A 59 2.41 -0.03 -9.76
C GLN A 59 2.51 -0.59 -11.18
N GLN A 60 3.15 -1.76 -11.33
CA GLN A 60 3.26 -2.46 -12.62
C GLN A 60 1.90 -2.81 -13.23
N GLN A 61 0.94 -3.22 -12.40
CA GLN A 61 -0.42 -3.57 -12.84
C GLN A 61 -1.29 -2.35 -13.17
N SER A 62 -0.99 -1.19 -12.58
CA SER A 62 -1.79 0.02 -12.72
C SER A 62 -1.26 0.98 -13.79
N GLY A 63 -0.26 0.60 -14.59
CA GLY A 63 0.28 1.44 -15.66
C GLY A 63 1.38 2.40 -15.23
N ASN A 64 2.02 2.15 -14.08
CA ASN A 64 3.16 2.93 -13.58
C ASN A 64 2.91 4.42 -13.35
N HIS A 65 1.68 4.78 -12.96
CA HIS A 65 1.36 6.13 -12.50
C HIS A 65 2.16 6.51 -11.24
N PRO A 66 2.34 7.82 -10.96
CA PRO A 66 2.98 8.27 -9.73
C PRO A 66 2.33 7.68 -8.48
N ILE A 67 3.16 7.25 -7.54
CA ILE A 67 2.71 6.76 -6.24
C ILE A 67 2.66 7.94 -5.28
N ILE A 68 1.52 8.14 -4.62
CA ILE A 68 1.39 9.11 -3.53
C ILE A 68 1.83 8.42 -2.24
N VAL A 69 2.79 9.03 -1.54
CA VAL A 69 3.29 8.57 -0.25
C VAL A 69 3.12 9.70 0.76
N HIS A 70 2.63 9.38 1.95
CA HIS A 70 2.49 10.36 3.03
C HIS A 70 2.82 9.71 4.39
N CYS A 71 3.23 10.54 5.34
CA CYS A 71 3.40 10.22 6.75
C CYS A 71 2.90 11.42 7.59
N ARG A 72 2.91 11.29 8.92
CA ARG A 72 2.65 12.41 9.82
C ARG A 72 3.87 13.32 9.91
#